data_AF-A0A838PGJ5-F1
#
_entry.id   AF-A0A838PGJ5-F1
#
_cell.length_a   1.000
_cell.length_b   1.000
_cell.length_c   1.000
_cell.angle_alpha   90.00
_cell.angle_beta   90.00
_cell.angle_gamma   90.00
#
_symmetry.space_group_name_H-M   'P 1'
#
loop_
_entity.id
_entity.type
_entity.pdbx_description
1 polymer ?
#
loop_
_entity_poly.entity_id
_entity_poly.type
_entity_poly.pdbx_seq_one_letter_code
_entity_poly.pdbx_strand_id
1 'polypeptide(L)'
;MALDLPQVAQVELARWRDVATQGRPELRPVPDEQLHVTLVFLGNTPPAEIDGLWEAVDAAASGLPAPLLTPLGVKGVPRGRPRLFALDLGDAGHRAGRL
;
A
#
# COMPACT_ATOMS: atom_id res chain seq x y z
N MET A 1 2.33 -5.63 7.33
CA MET A 1 1.60 -6.44 6.33
C MET A 1 1.15 -5.55 5.19
N ALA A 2 1.07 -6.11 3.98
CA ALA A 2 0.76 -5.36 2.78
C ALA A 2 -0.01 -6.22 1.76
N LEU A 3 -0.75 -5.55 0.88
CA LEU A 3 -1.26 -6.14 -0.36
C LEU A 3 -0.32 -5.78 -1.51
N ASP A 4 0.08 -6.81 -2.24
CA ASP A 4 0.77 -6.62 -3.52
C ASP A 4 -0.21 -6.08 -4.57
N LEU A 5 0.34 -5.31 -5.51
CA LEU A 5 -0.44 -4.80 -6.63
C LEU A 5 -0.44 -5.81 -7.77
N PRO A 6 -1.56 -5.96 -8.49
CA PRO A 6 -1.55 -6.64 -9.79
C PRO A 6 -0.51 -5.98 -10.70
N GLN A 7 0.25 -6.78 -11.46
CA GLN A 7 1.35 -6.30 -12.31
C GLN A 7 0.96 -5.11 -13.20
N VAL A 8 -0.25 -5.16 -13.78
CA VAL A 8 -0.78 -4.06 -14.61
C VAL A 8 -0.90 -2.75 -13.82
N ALA A 9 -1.42 -2.80 -12.61
CA ALA A 9 -1.57 -1.63 -11.75
C ALA A 9 -0.20 -1.08 -11.31
N GLN A 10 0.76 -1.97 -11.00
CA GLN A 10 2.13 -1.57 -10.65
C GLN A 10 2.79 -0.78 -11.79
N VAL A 11 2.72 -1.30 -13.03
CA VAL A 11 3.30 -0.65 -14.22
C VAL A 11 2.63 0.70 -14.50
N GLU A 12 1.29 0.76 -14.46
CA GLU A 12 0.55 1.99 -14.71
C GLU A 12 0.84 3.06 -13.64
N LEU A 13 0.90 2.67 -12.37
CA LEU A 13 1.22 3.57 -11.27
C LEU A 13 2.68 4.04 -11.30
N ALA A 14 3.62 3.17 -11.64
CA ALA A 14 5.03 3.54 -11.80
C ALA A 14 5.18 4.60 -12.91
N ARG A 15 4.57 4.37 -14.07
CA ARG A 15 4.58 5.34 -15.18
C ARG A 15 3.95 6.67 -14.78
N TRP A 16 2.81 6.65 -14.11
CA TRP A 16 2.15 7.86 -13.63
C TRP A 16 3.01 8.61 -12.60
N ARG A 17 3.63 7.91 -11.64
CA ARG A 17 4.54 8.46 -10.63
C ARG A 17 5.73 9.16 -11.28
N ASP A 18 6.34 8.54 -12.27
CA ASP A 18 7.52 9.10 -12.95
C ASP A 18 7.18 10.44 -13.63
N VAL A 19 6.04 10.49 -14.32
CA VAL A 19 5.53 11.75 -14.89
C VAL A 19 5.22 12.77 -13.80
N ALA A 20 4.56 12.37 -12.71
CA ALA A 20 4.17 13.29 -11.63
C ALA A 20 5.37 13.86 -10.85
N THR A 21 6.48 13.14 -10.80
CA THR A 21 7.72 13.52 -10.10
C THR A 21 8.79 14.11 -11.03
N GLN A 22 8.53 14.14 -12.35
CA GLN A 22 9.47 14.69 -13.32
C GLN A 22 9.83 16.15 -12.97
N GLY A 23 11.13 16.44 -12.94
CA GLY A 23 11.65 17.77 -12.60
C GLY A 23 11.62 18.10 -11.11
N ARG A 24 11.34 17.13 -10.22
CA ARG A 24 11.34 17.30 -8.76
C ARG A 24 12.45 16.50 -8.08
N PRO A 25 13.71 16.97 -8.13
CA PRO A 25 14.86 16.25 -7.57
C PRO A 25 14.80 16.10 -6.05
N GLU A 26 13.96 16.87 -5.36
CA GLU A 26 13.69 16.75 -3.93
C GLU A 26 12.84 15.52 -3.56
N LEU A 27 12.19 14.90 -4.54
CA LEU A 27 11.39 13.70 -4.35
C LEU A 27 12.23 12.45 -4.62
N ARG A 28 12.03 11.42 -3.79
CA ARG A 28 12.60 10.10 -3.98
C ARG A 28 11.47 9.11 -4.33
N PRO A 29 11.28 8.77 -5.62
CA PRO A 29 10.29 7.79 -6.03
C PRO A 29 10.53 6.44 -5.34
N VAL A 30 9.45 5.75 -4.96
CA VAL A 30 9.51 4.37 -4.45
C VAL A 30 9.83 3.44 -5.64
N PRO A 31 10.72 2.43 -5.51
CA PRO A 31 10.95 1.45 -6.57
C PRO A 31 9.66 0.74 -7.00
N ASP A 32 9.57 0.34 -8.26
CA ASP A 32 8.35 -0.22 -8.85
C ASP A 32 7.89 -1.47 -8.09
N GLU A 33 8.84 -2.35 -7.78
CA GLU A 33 8.62 -3.62 -7.06
C GLU A 33 8.19 -3.40 -5.60
N GLN A 34 8.37 -2.20 -5.07
CA GLN A 34 8.00 -1.83 -3.71
C GLN A 34 6.67 -1.07 -3.65
N LEU A 35 5.97 -0.87 -4.76
CA LEU A 35 4.60 -0.32 -4.74
C LEU A 35 3.64 -1.35 -4.16
N HIS A 36 3.10 -1.07 -2.98
CA HIS A 36 2.15 -1.92 -2.26
C HIS A 36 1.14 -1.08 -1.48
N VAL A 37 0.06 -1.70 -1.02
CA VAL A 37 -0.88 -1.10 -0.07
C VAL A 37 -0.59 -1.65 1.32
N THR A 38 -0.08 -0.81 2.22
CA THR A 38 0.13 -1.20 3.61
C THR A 38 -1.20 -1.35 4.33
N LEU A 39 -1.48 -2.54 4.86
CA LEU A 39 -2.67 -2.79 5.69
C LEU A 39 -2.42 -2.41 7.15
N VAL A 40 -1.27 -2.82 7.68
CA VAL A 40 -0.86 -2.51 9.05
C VAL A 40 0.65 -2.50 9.19
N PHE A 41 1.14 -1.56 10.01
CA PHE A 41 2.55 -1.48 10.39
C PHE A 41 2.74 -2.12 11.77
N LEU A 42 3.45 -3.24 11.83
CA LEU A 42 3.62 -4.02 13.07
C LEU A 42 4.84 -3.57 13.89
N GLY A 43 5.72 -2.76 13.29
CA GLY A 43 6.92 -2.27 13.96
C GLY A 43 7.95 -3.37 14.19
N ASN A 44 8.59 -3.36 15.36
CA ASN A 44 9.58 -4.35 15.74
C ASN A 44 8.90 -5.60 16.31
N THR A 45 8.68 -6.60 15.46
CA THR A 45 8.08 -7.89 15.83
C THR A 45 9.20 -8.91 16.13
N PRO A 46 9.20 -9.58 17.30
CA PRO A 46 10.16 -10.65 17.60
C PRO A 46 10.06 -11.80 16.57
N PRO A 47 11.19 -12.38 16.13
CA PRO A 47 11.17 -13.47 15.17
C PRO A 47 10.30 -14.67 15.58
N ALA A 48 10.23 -14.96 16.87
CA ALA A 48 9.41 -16.05 17.42
C ALA A 48 7.90 -15.84 17.26
N GLU A 49 7.44 -14.62 16.97
CA GLU A 49 6.02 -14.29 16.77
C GLU A 49 5.60 -14.33 15.29
N ILE A 50 6.56 -14.44 14.35
CA ILE A 50 6.30 -14.32 12.92
C ILE A 50 5.37 -15.44 12.42
N ASP A 51 5.61 -16.68 12.81
CA ASP A 51 4.83 -17.82 12.33
C ASP A 51 3.38 -17.75 12.83
N GLY A 52 3.18 -17.45 14.12
CA GLY A 52 1.85 -17.28 14.70
C GLY A 52 1.10 -16.08 14.11
N LEU A 53 1.81 -15.01 13.73
CA LEU A 53 1.22 -13.90 13.00
C LEU A 53 0.74 -14.34 11.61
N TRP A 54 1.53 -15.12 10.87
CA TRP A 54 1.11 -15.62 9.56
C TRP A 54 -0.12 -16.51 9.65
N GLU A 55 -0.18 -17.41 10.62
CA GLU A 55 -1.36 -18.26 10.86
C GLU A 55 -2.61 -17.41 11.16
N ALA A 56 -2.49 -16.41 12.02
CA ALA A 56 -3.60 -15.52 12.36
C ALA A 56 -4.11 -14.74 11.13
N VAL A 57 -3.19 -14.28 10.28
CA VAL A 57 -3.51 -13.52 9.07
C VAL A 57 -4.16 -14.39 8.01
N ASP A 58 -3.63 -15.59 7.79
CA ASP A 58 -4.20 -16.54 6.83
C ASP A 58 -5.61 -16.98 7.26
N ALA A 59 -5.81 -17.24 8.56
CA ALA A 59 -7.11 -17.56 9.12
C ALA A 59 -8.11 -16.38 9.01
N ALA A 60 -7.67 -15.14 9.24
CA ALA A 60 -8.51 -13.95 9.14
C ALA A 60 -8.88 -13.62 7.68
N ALA A 61 -7.94 -13.80 6.74
CA ALA A 61 -8.14 -13.51 5.33
C ALA A 61 -8.90 -14.62 4.59
N SER A 62 -8.86 -15.85 5.10
CA SER A 62 -9.46 -17.02 4.46
C SER A 62 -10.95 -16.85 4.18
N GLY A 63 -11.33 -17.03 2.91
CA GLY A 63 -12.71 -16.92 2.45
C GLY A 63 -13.22 -15.49 2.26
N LEU A 64 -12.41 -14.46 2.55
CA LEU A 64 -12.75 -13.08 2.22
C LEU A 64 -12.56 -12.79 0.72
N PRO A 65 -13.45 -12.00 0.10
CA PRO A 65 -13.26 -11.59 -1.28
C PRO A 65 -12.07 -10.64 -1.39
N ALA A 66 -11.34 -10.75 -2.50
CA ALA A 66 -10.26 -9.81 -2.79
C ALA A 66 -10.74 -8.34 -2.74
N PRO A 67 -9.96 -7.43 -2.15
CA PRO A 67 -10.28 -6.01 -2.14
C PRO A 67 -10.35 -5.43 -3.55
N LEU A 68 -11.25 -4.47 -3.74
CA LEU A 68 -11.37 -3.70 -4.98
C LEU A 68 -11.09 -2.24 -4.67
N LEU A 69 -9.89 -1.79 -5.04
CA LEU A 69 -9.37 -0.47 -4.69
C LEU A 69 -9.38 0.45 -5.92
N THR A 70 -9.82 1.69 -5.73
CA THR A 70 -9.84 2.72 -6.79
C THR A 70 -8.95 3.90 -6.38
N PRO A 71 -7.98 4.34 -7.21
CA PRO A 71 -7.17 5.49 -6.90
C PRO A 71 -8.02 6.77 -6.89
N LEU A 72 -7.90 7.58 -5.84
CA LEU A 72 -8.67 8.82 -5.65
C LEU A 72 -7.81 10.06 -5.86
N GLY A 73 -6.65 10.14 -5.23
CA GLY A 73 -5.79 11.30 -5.33
C GLY A 73 -4.57 11.25 -4.42
N VAL A 74 -3.63 12.16 -4.64
CA VAL A 74 -2.39 12.21 -3.85
C VAL A 74 -2.57 13.00 -2.58
N LYS A 75 -2.10 12.45 -1.45
CA LYS A 75 -2.14 13.09 -0.14
C LYS A 75 -0.75 13.15 0.49
N GLY A 76 -0.36 14.35 0.94
CA GLY A 76 0.84 14.54 1.75
C GLY A 76 0.64 14.09 3.20
N VAL A 77 1.62 13.39 3.77
CA VAL A 77 1.58 12.88 5.15
C VAL A 77 2.79 13.39 5.94
N PRO A 78 2.59 14.20 7.02
CA PRO A 78 1.35 14.88 7.40
C PRO A 78 0.97 16.02 6.43
N ARG A 79 -0.30 16.44 6.41
CA ARG A 79 -0.85 17.40 5.41
C ARG A 79 -0.11 18.75 5.33
N GLY A 80 0.38 19.30 6.43
CA GLY A 80 0.99 20.65 6.46
C GLY A 80 2.45 20.70 6.04
N ARG A 81 3.25 19.69 6.42
CA ARG A 81 4.65 19.55 6.02
C ARG A 81 4.89 18.09 5.63
N PRO A 82 4.50 17.70 4.40
CA PRO A 82 4.57 16.32 3.95
C PRO A 82 5.99 15.78 4.06
N ARG A 83 6.12 14.58 4.63
CA ARG A 83 7.36 13.80 4.63
C ARG A 83 7.30 12.66 3.61
N LEU A 84 6.09 12.27 3.23
CA LEU A 84 5.81 11.37 2.11
C LEU A 84 4.51 11.78 1.44
N PHE A 85 4.30 11.29 0.22
CA PHE A 85 3.03 11.39 -0.51
C PHE A 85 2.48 9.98 -0.73
N ALA A 86 1.23 9.78 -0.37
CA ALA A 86 0.50 8.53 -0.58
C ALA A 86 -0.58 8.72 -1.64
N LEU A 87 -0.93 7.65 -2.34
CA LEU A 87 -2.11 7.60 -3.18
C LEU A 87 -3.29 7.15 -2.30
N ASP A 88 -4.28 8.02 -2.15
CA ASP A 88 -5.51 7.69 -1.44
C ASP A 88 -6.36 6.74 -2.28
N LEU A 89 -6.99 5.77 -1.63
CA LEU A 89 -7.71 4.67 -2.27
C LEU A 89 -9.13 4.58 -1.73
N GLY A 90 -10.11 4.51 -2.63
CA GLY A 90 -11.45 4.08 -2.29
C GLY A 90 -11.50 2.56 -2.19
N ASP A 91 -12.13 2.02 -1.14
CA ASP A 91 -12.27 0.58 -0.90
C ASP A 91 -13.73 0.15 -1.06
N ALA A 92 -14.05 -0.46 -2.21
CA ALA A 92 -15.41 -0.80 -2.56
C ALA A 92 -16.00 -1.84 -1.61
N GLY A 93 -16.98 -1.43 -0.81
CA GLY A 93 -17.61 -2.29 0.19
C GLY A 93 -16.77 -2.53 1.45
N HIS A 94 -15.71 -1.74 1.65
CA HIS A 94 -14.79 -1.86 2.78
C HIS A 94 -14.14 -3.25 2.88
N ARG A 95 -13.70 -3.81 1.75
CA ARG A 95 -13.16 -5.17 1.70
C ARG A 95 -11.75 -5.24 2.27
N ALA A 96 -10.90 -4.25 1.98
CA ALA A 96 -9.58 -4.16 2.59
C ALA A 96 -9.67 -3.90 4.10
N GLY A 97 -10.65 -3.12 4.55
CA GLY A 97 -10.86 -2.85 5.98
C GLY A 97 -11.41 -4.03 6.81
N ARG A 98 -11.69 -5.17 6.17
CA ARG A 98 -12.13 -6.42 6.84
C ARG A 98 -11.01 -7.46 6.95
N LEU A 99 -9.87 -7.20 6.31
CA LEU A 99 -8.66 -8.01 6.40
C LEU A 99 -7.93 -7.75 7.73
#